data_AF-A0A7J3L371-F1
#
_entry.id   AF-A0A7J3L371-F1
#
_cell.length_a   1.000
_cell.length_b   1.000
_cell.length_c   1.000
_cell.angle_alpha   90.00
_cell.angle_beta   90.00
_cell.angle_gamma   90.00
#
_symmetry.space_group_name_H-M   'P 1'
#
loop_
_entity.id
_entity.type
_entity.pdbx_description
1 polymer ?
#
loop_
_entity_poly.entity_id
_entity_poly.type
_entity_poly.pdbx_seq_one_letter_code
_entity_poly.pdbx_strand_id
1 'polypeptide(L)'
;SSKGSTVGSYVIYSLAKKGIAPSGIVMGKIDTIVSSGAILGGIPLVLVDMRKLLSSFKDGEIVVLDAKKGRLIKEESKGKP
;
A
#
# COMPACT_ATOMS: atom_id res chain seq x y z
N SER A 1 12.04 19.41 -18.30
CA SER A 1 10.97 20.12 -17.56
C SER A 1 10.27 19.20 -16.60
N SER A 2 10.64 19.22 -15.33
CA SER A 2 9.91 18.52 -14.26
C SER A 2 8.72 19.40 -13.84
N LYS A 3 7.60 19.29 -14.57
CA LYS A 3 6.29 19.81 -14.18
C LYS A 3 5.36 18.61 -14.10
N GLY A 4 5.27 17.96 -12.94
CA GLY A 4 4.33 16.84 -12.80
C GLY A 4 4.50 15.91 -11.60
N SER A 5 5.64 15.92 -10.90
CA SER A 5 5.84 14.98 -9.78
C SER A 5 4.99 15.29 -8.54
N THR A 6 4.52 16.52 -8.34
CA THR A 6 3.72 16.89 -7.16
C THR A 6 2.25 16.50 -7.27
N VAL A 7 1.77 16.09 -8.45
CA VAL A 7 0.36 15.71 -8.64
C VAL A 7 0.06 14.34 -8.02
N GLY A 8 1.03 13.42 -8.01
CA GLY A 8 0.83 12.05 -7.52
C GLY A 8 0.42 11.97 -6.04
N SER A 9 0.99 12.84 -5.19
CA SER A 9 0.65 12.86 -3.76
C SER A 9 -0.79 13.35 -3.55
N TYR A 10 -1.24 14.28 -4.38
CA TYR A 10 -2.60 14.80 -4.33
C TYR A 10 -3.63 13.80 -4.86
N VAL A 11 -3.25 12.94 -5.81
CA VAL A 11 -4.11 11.85 -6.30
C VAL A 11 -4.42 10.89 -5.16
N ILE A 12 -3.41 10.38 -4.45
CA ILE A 12 -3.61 9.45 -3.33
C ILE A 12 -4.44 10.09 -2.21
N TYR A 13 -4.12 11.32 -1.84
CA TYR A 13 -4.88 12.07 -0.85
C TYR A 13 -6.34 12.30 -1.28
N SER A 14 -6.58 12.65 -2.55
CA SER A 14 -7.92 12.87 -3.08
C SER A 14 -8.75 11.58 -3.11
N LEU A 15 -8.13 10.44 -3.44
CA LEU A 15 -8.78 9.13 -3.34
C LEU A 15 -9.22 8.83 -1.90
N ALA A 16 -8.36 9.12 -0.91
CA ALA A 16 -8.69 8.96 0.50
C ALA A 16 -9.85 9.86 0.91
N LYS A 17 -9.82 11.14 0.51
CA LYS A 17 -10.91 12.09 0.78
C LYS A 17 -12.24 11.69 0.14
N LYS A 18 -12.21 11.00 -1.01
CA LYS A 18 -13.39 10.48 -1.69
C LYS A 18 -13.86 9.12 -1.16
N GLY A 19 -13.15 8.53 -0.19
CA GLY A 19 -13.50 7.21 0.36
C GLY A 19 -13.26 6.04 -0.59
N ILE A 20 -12.49 6.24 -1.67
CA ILE A 20 -12.19 5.23 -2.70
C ILE A 20 -10.67 4.93 -2.77
N ALA A 21 -9.94 5.28 -1.71
CA ALA A 21 -8.54 4.92 -1.58
C ALA A 21 -8.36 3.41 -1.42
N PRO A 22 -7.17 2.88 -1.79
CA PRO A 22 -6.80 1.52 -1.42
C PRO A 22 -6.73 1.37 0.11
N SER A 23 -7.02 0.16 0.59
CA SER A 23 -6.92 -0.18 2.02
C SER A 23 -5.48 -0.16 2.56
N GLY A 24 -4.48 -0.18 1.67
CA GLY A 24 -3.07 -0.08 2.01
C GLY A 24 -2.18 -0.14 0.78
N ILE A 25 -0.92 0.27 0.94
CA ILE A 25 0.08 0.35 -0.13
C ILE A 25 1.31 -0.48 0.28
N VAL A 26 1.79 -1.28 -0.66
CA VAL A 26 3.02 -2.06 -0.52
C VAL A 26 3.99 -1.59 -1.61
N MET A 27 5.25 -1.30 -1.25
CA MET A 27 6.25 -0.85 -2.22
C MET A 27 7.62 -1.49 -2.00
N GLY A 28 8.32 -1.72 -3.11
CA GLY A 28 9.69 -2.26 -3.12
C GLY A 28 10.79 -1.25 -2.79
N LYS A 29 10.50 0.02 -3.07
CA LYS A 29 11.43 1.13 -2.92
C LYS A 29 10.61 2.35 -2.54
N ILE A 30 11.19 3.18 -1.67
CA ILE A 30 10.51 4.38 -1.19
C ILE A 30 10.30 5.36 -2.35
N ASP A 31 9.05 5.82 -2.49
CA ASP A 31 8.69 6.93 -3.36
C ASP A 31 8.08 8.02 -2.48
N THR A 32 8.74 9.19 -2.44
CA THR A 32 8.35 10.30 -1.57
C THR A 32 6.96 10.85 -1.88
N ILE A 33 6.54 10.80 -3.15
CA ILE A 33 5.24 11.31 -3.60
C ILE A 33 4.13 10.37 -3.10
N VAL A 34 4.31 9.07 -3.32
CA VAL A 34 3.38 8.04 -2.85
C VAL A 34 3.29 8.05 -1.33
N SER A 35 4.44 8.12 -0.66
CA SER A 35 4.53 8.13 0.80
C SER A 35 3.87 9.35 1.41
N SER A 36 4.11 10.55 0.86
CA SER A 36 3.46 11.77 1.34
C SER A 36 1.94 11.71 1.16
N GLY A 37 1.48 11.23 0.00
CA GLY A 37 0.05 11.05 -0.26
C GLY A 37 -0.61 10.04 0.67
N ALA A 38 0.06 8.92 0.95
CA ALA A 38 -0.42 7.90 1.87
C ALA A 38 -0.51 8.41 3.31
N ILE A 39 0.54 9.12 3.79
CA ILE A 39 0.56 9.73 5.12
C ILE A 39 -0.58 10.73 5.27
N LEU A 40 -0.75 11.65 4.30
CA LEU A 40 -1.84 12.64 4.32
C LEU A 40 -3.22 11.99 4.20
N GLY A 41 -3.33 10.90 3.45
CA GLY A 41 -4.57 10.15 3.26
C GLY A 41 -4.89 9.16 4.38
N GLY A 42 -4.01 9.00 5.38
CA GLY A 42 -4.18 7.99 6.42
C GLY A 42 -4.14 6.54 5.90
N ILE A 43 -3.48 6.30 4.77
CA ILE A 43 -3.39 4.99 4.12
C ILE A 43 -2.17 4.24 4.67
N PRO A 44 -2.35 3.04 5.25
CA PRO A 44 -1.24 2.20 5.69
C PRO A 44 -0.27 1.89 4.54
N LEU A 45 1.03 2.02 4.80
CA LEU A 45 2.08 1.80 3.82
C LEU A 45 3.20 0.94 4.42
N VAL A 46 3.67 -0.06 3.67
CA VAL A 46 4.83 -0.88 4.05
C VAL A 46 5.83 -0.99 2.91
N LEU A 47 7.11 -0.97 3.29
CA LEU A 47 8.22 -1.24 2.39
C LEU A 47 8.63 -2.70 2.53
N VAL A 48 8.73 -3.43 1.42
CA VAL A 48 9.08 -4.86 1.41
C VAL A 48 10.07 -5.16 0.29
N ASP A 49 10.73 -6.32 0.35
CA ASP A 49 11.44 -6.84 -0.82
C ASP A 49 10.43 -7.40 -1.83
N MET A 50 10.41 -6.86 -3.05
CA MET A 50 9.45 -7.28 -4.09
C MET A 50 9.66 -8.72 -4.56
N ARG A 51 10.90 -9.23 -4.59
CA ARG A 51 11.14 -10.64 -4.98
C ARG A 51 10.58 -11.57 -3.92
N LYS A 52 10.76 -11.22 -2.63
CA LYS A 52 10.14 -11.97 -1.53
C LYS A 52 8.62 -11.87 -1.56
N LEU A 53 8.07 -10.71 -1.89
CA LEU A 53 6.62 -10.51 -2.02
C LEU A 53 6.03 -11.42 -3.11
N LEU A 54 6.57 -11.34 -4.33
CA LEU A 54 6.06 -12.09 -5.49
C LEU A 54 6.24 -13.61 -5.36
N SER A 55 7.21 -14.06 -4.56
CA SER A 55 7.38 -15.49 -4.25
C SER A 55 6.49 -15.97 -3.11
N SER A 56 6.09 -15.07 -2.20
CA SER A 56 5.29 -15.43 -1.02
C SER A 56 3.79 -15.26 -1.22
N PHE A 57 3.35 -14.39 -2.13
CA PHE A 57 1.94 -14.03 -2.33
C PHE A 57 1.55 -14.10 -3.80
N LYS A 58 0.26 -14.29 -4.07
CA LYS A 58 -0.30 -14.31 -5.42
C LYS A 58 -1.39 -13.26 -5.58
N ASP A 59 -1.60 -12.80 -6.81
CA ASP A 59 -2.71 -11.91 -7.15
C ASP A 59 -4.05 -12.56 -6.77
N GLY A 60 -4.94 -11.77 -6.16
CA GLY A 60 -6.22 -12.23 -5.64
C GLY A 60 -6.17 -12.83 -4.22
N GLU A 61 -4.99 -12.97 -3.62
CA GLU A 61 -4.85 -13.40 -2.22
C GLU A 61 -5.23 -12.27 -1.25
N ILE A 62 -6.01 -12.59 -0.21
CA ILE A 62 -6.33 -11.64 0.86
C ILE A 62 -5.22 -11.69 1.91
N VAL A 63 -4.71 -10.52 2.26
CA VAL A 63 -3.59 -10.37 3.20
C VAL A 63 -3.88 -9.25 4.20
N VAL A 64 -3.34 -9.38 5.40
CA VAL A 64 -3.35 -8.34 6.41
C VAL A 64 -2.05 -7.53 6.33
N LEU A 65 -2.19 -6.22 6.14
CA LEU A 65 -1.06 -5.29 6.13
C LEU A 65 -0.91 -4.66 7.52
N ASP A 66 0.19 -4.99 8.21
CA ASP A 66 0.56 -4.42 9.51
C ASP A 66 1.62 -3.33 9.30
N ALA A 67 1.18 -2.09 9.12
CA ALA A 67 2.07 -0.94 8.92
C ALA A 67 2.84 -0.56 10.19
N LYS A 68 2.37 -0.96 11.39
CA LYS A 68 3.08 -0.70 12.65
C LYS A 68 4.32 -1.58 12.78
N LYS A 69 4.23 -2.84 12.32
CA LYS A 69 5.34 -3.80 12.33
C LYS A 69 6.05 -3.93 10.99
N GLY A 70 5.60 -3.22 9.96
CA GLY A 70 6.21 -3.21 8.64
C GLY A 70 6.14 -4.56 7.91
N ARG A 71 5.03 -5.31 8.03
CA ARG A 71 4.92 -6.66 7.47
C ARG A 71 3.55 -6.99 6.90
N LEU A 72 3.52 -7.99 6.02
CA LEU A 72 2.30 -8.61 5.50
C LEU A 72 2.10 -9.96 6.16
N ILE A 73 0.86 -10.28 6.50
CA ILE A 73 0.45 -11.53 7.14
C ILE A 73 -0.59 -12.16 6.22
N LYS A 74 -0.41 -13.44 5.88
CA LYS A 74 -1.44 -14.18 5.15
C LYS A 74 -2.65 -14.35 6.04
N GLU A 75 -3.83 -14.08 5.51
CA GLU A 75 -5.05 -14.47 6.20
C GLU A 75 -5.17 -16.00 6.08
N GLU A 76 -4.92 -16.72 7.17
CA GLU A 76 -5.26 -18.14 7.21
C GLU A 76 -6.76 -18.23 7.07
N SER A 77 -7.22 -18.71 5.91
CA SER A 77 -8.61 -19.03 5.68
C SER A 77 -8.98 -20.14 6.66
N LYS A 78 -9.45 -19.76 7.86
CA LYS A 78 -10.20 -20.67 8.72
C LYS A 78 -11.37 -21.09 7.85
N GLY A 79 -11.32 -22.34 7.38
CA GLY A 79 -12.36 -22.94 6.55
C GLY A 79 -13.71 -22.49 7.06
N LYS A 80 -14.44 -21.78 6.20
CA LYS A 80 -15.83 -21.45 6.48
C LYS A 80 -16.55 -22.80 6.65
N PRO A 81 -17.25 -23.05 7.78
CA PRO A 81 -18.04 -24.27 7.93
C PRO A 81 -19.12 -24.36 6.85
#